data_AF-A0A2G4H6D7-F1
#
_entry.id   AF-A0A2G4H6D7-F1
#
_cell.length_a   1.000
_cell.length_b   1.000
_cell.length_c   1.000
_cell.angle_alpha   90.00
_cell.angle_beta   90.00
_cell.angle_gamma   90.00
#
_symmetry.space_group_name_H-M   'P 1'
#
loop_
_entity.id
_entity.type
_entity.pdbx_description
1 polymer ?
#
loop_
_entity_poly.entity_id
_entity_poly.type
_entity_poly.pdbx_seq_one_letter_code
_entity_poly.pdbx_strand_id
1 'polypeptide(L)'
;MGAQESTNARSFNWTEPLSDDEASRIVFSQPGEMIDDGDWYLDATSPNRGPVLALEGEFVPMQGVYVRRSKNGEELWARLTLAASGKL
;
A
#
# COMPACT_ATOMS: atom_id res chain seq x y z
N MET A 1 -21.39 -7.21 12.41
CA MET A 1 -20.82 -6.50 11.25
C MET A 1 -19.31 -6.57 11.43
N GLY A 2 -18.63 -7.22 10.49
CA GLY A 2 -17.26 -7.74 10.66
C GLY A 2 -16.28 -6.63 11.02
N ALA A 3 -15.41 -6.93 11.98
CA ALA A 3 -14.33 -6.06 12.39
C ALA A 3 -13.53 -5.63 11.15
N GLN A 4 -13.49 -4.32 10.90
CA GLN A 4 -12.46 -3.72 10.08
C GLN A 4 -11.16 -3.95 10.86
N GLU A 5 -10.49 -5.08 10.62
CA GLU A 5 -9.06 -5.21 10.91
C GLU A 5 -8.37 -4.28 9.93
N SER A 6 -8.38 -2.99 10.26
CA SER A 6 -7.65 -1.95 9.58
C SER A 6 -6.20 -2.32 9.69
N THR A 7 -5.63 -2.93 8.63
CA THR A 7 -4.20 -3.22 8.58
C THR A 7 -3.47 -1.94 8.96
N ASN A 8 -2.81 -1.96 10.11
CA ASN A 8 -2.23 -0.76 10.66
C ASN A 8 -0.91 -0.51 9.94
N ALA A 9 -0.73 0.70 9.39
CA ALA A 9 0.51 1.04 8.70
C ALA A 9 1.74 0.75 9.56
N ARG A 10 1.64 1.07 10.86
CA ARG A 10 2.70 0.85 11.86
C ARG A 10 3.06 -0.61 12.09
N SER A 11 2.29 -1.57 11.56
CA SER A 11 2.66 -2.98 11.57
C SER A 11 3.81 -3.29 10.59
N PHE A 12 4.12 -2.37 9.67
CA PHE A 12 5.19 -2.53 8.69
C PHE A 12 6.40 -1.66 9.02
N ASN A 13 7.57 -2.29 9.19
CA ASN A 13 8.82 -1.58 9.54
C ASN A 13 9.20 -0.48 8.52
N TRP A 14 8.86 -0.66 7.24
CA TRP A 14 9.18 0.34 6.21
C TRP A 14 8.36 1.63 6.34
N THR A 15 7.30 1.63 7.14
CA THR A 15 6.49 2.82 7.42
C THR A 15 6.97 3.61 8.64
N GLU A 16 7.97 3.10 9.38
CA GLU A 16 8.58 3.82 10.51
C GLU A 16 9.04 5.25 10.18
N PRO A 17 9.64 5.54 9.01
CA PRO A 17 10.08 6.90 8.70
C PRO A 17 8.93 7.82 8.25
N LEU A 18 7.70 7.32 8.11
CA LEU A 18 6.51 8.14 7.83
C LEU A 18 5.97 8.74 9.13
N SER A 19 5.42 9.95 9.04
CA SER A 19 4.78 10.60 10.18
C SER A 19 3.48 9.89 10.57
N ASP A 20 3.03 10.03 11.82
CA ASP A 20 1.75 9.46 12.29
C ASP A 20 0.54 9.87 11.42
N ASP A 21 0.52 11.13 10.95
CA ASP A 21 -0.52 11.63 10.03
C ASP A 21 -0.47 10.93 8.67
N GLU A 22 0.72 10.78 8.09
CA GLU A 22 0.92 10.08 6.82
C GLU A 22 0.49 8.62 6.95
N ALA A 23 0.98 7.94 7.99
CA ALA A 23 0.65 6.54 8.29
C ALA A 23 -0.86 6.33 8.52
N SER A 24 -1.52 7.26 9.22
CA SER A 24 -2.96 7.21 9.45
C SER A 24 -3.79 7.46 8.19
N ARG A 25 -3.23 8.12 7.18
CA ARG A 25 -3.89 8.37 5.89
C ARG A 25 -3.73 7.21 4.91
N ILE A 26 -2.86 6.23 5.19
CA ILE A 26 -2.61 5.13 4.26
C ILE A 26 -3.87 4.26 4.15
N VAL A 27 -4.35 4.12 2.93
CA VAL A 27 -5.45 3.23 2.58
C VAL A 27 -4.87 1.96 1.98
N PHE A 28 -4.93 0.89 2.77
CA PHE A 28 -4.57 -0.46 2.34
C PHE A 28 -5.73 -1.10 1.57
N SER A 29 -5.37 -1.81 0.50
CA SER A 29 -6.24 -2.67 -0.29
C SER A 29 -6.22 -4.07 0.32
N GLN A 30 -7.40 -4.59 0.61
CA GLN A 30 -7.57 -5.88 1.30
C GLN A 30 -7.49 -7.05 0.31
N PRO A 31 -7.14 -8.25 0.80
CA PRO A 31 -7.20 -9.48 0.01
C PRO A 31 -8.56 -9.67 -0.68
N GLY A 32 -8.53 -10.01 -1.96
CA GLY A 32 -9.72 -10.14 -2.81
C GLY A 32 -10.23 -8.82 -3.39
N GLU A 33 -9.62 -7.68 -3.07
CA GLU A 33 -9.93 -6.41 -3.73
C GLU A 33 -9.34 -6.37 -5.15
N MET A 34 -10.09 -5.82 -6.09
CA MET A 34 -9.64 -5.63 -7.47
C MET A 34 -8.85 -4.33 -7.60
N ILE A 35 -7.68 -4.44 -8.20
CA ILE A 35 -6.82 -3.33 -8.60
C ILE A 35 -7.20 -3.00 -10.04
N ASP A 36 -7.38 -1.72 -10.34
CA ASP A 36 -7.78 -1.30 -11.69
C ASP A 36 -6.62 -1.45 -12.67
N ASP A 37 -6.94 -1.64 -13.96
CA ASP A 37 -5.92 -1.72 -15.00
C ASP A 37 -5.20 -0.37 -15.13
N GLY A 38 -3.87 -0.40 -15.15
CA GLY A 38 -3.06 0.82 -15.18
C GLY A 38 -2.89 1.51 -13.82
N ASP A 39 -3.45 0.97 -12.73
CA ASP A 39 -3.19 1.48 -11.39
C ASP A 39 -1.86 0.95 -10.84
N TRP A 40 -1.12 1.84 -10.17
CA TRP A 40 0.13 1.47 -9.52
C TRP A 40 -0.15 1.04 -8.09
N TYR A 41 0.38 -0.11 -7.69
CA TYR A 41 0.26 -0.61 -6.34
C TYR A 41 1.61 -1.02 -5.77
N LEU A 42 1.73 -0.99 -4.45
CA LEU A 42 2.92 -1.40 -3.72
C LEU A 42 2.53 -2.48 -2.73
N ASP A 43 3.28 -3.58 -2.71
CA ASP A 43 3.07 -4.63 -1.72
C ASP A 43 3.65 -4.19 -0.37
N ALA A 44 2.77 -3.93 0.60
CA ALA A 44 3.18 -3.53 1.94
C ALA A 44 3.90 -4.67 2.69
N THR A 45 3.65 -5.92 2.30
CA THR A 45 4.33 -7.09 2.89
C THR A 45 5.75 -7.25 2.34
N SER A 46 5.99 -6.83 1.09
CA SER A 46 7.29 -6.88 0.42
C SER A 46 7.64 -5.52 -0.23
N PRO A 47 7.89 -4.47 0.56
CA PRO A 47 8.15 -3.11 0.06
C PRO A 47 9.38 -3.02 -0.86
N ASN A 48 10.36 -3.90 -0.67
CA ASN A 48 11.57 -4.00 -1.49
C ASN A 48 11.30 -4.33 -2.96
N ARG A 49 10.12 -4.88 -3.29
CA ARG A 49 9.71 -5.12 -4.67
C ARG A 49 9.49 -3.80 -5.43
N GLY A 50 9.22 -2.72 -4.71
CA GLY A 50 8.90 -1.43 -5.26
C GLY A 50 7.48 -1.37 -5.84
N PRO A 51 7.13 -0.24 -6.47
CA PRO A 51 5.83 -0.04 -7.09
C PRO A 51 5.67 -0.93 -8.33
N VAL A 52 4.53 -1.59 -8.43
CA VAL A 52 4.14 -2.49 -9.52
C VAL A 52 2.93 -1.91 -10.24
N LEU A 53 2.91 -1.99 -11.57
CA LEU A 53 1.75 -1.62 -12.37
C LEU A 53 0.82 -2.82 -12.47
N ALA A 54 -0.44 -2.67 -12.07
CA ALA A 54 -1.47 -3.67 -12.33
C ALA A 54 -1.78 -3.70 -13.83
N LEU A 55 -1.75 -4.90 -14.39
CA LEU A 55 -2.07 -5.18 -15.79
C LEU A 55 -3.30 -6.09 -15.81
N GLU A 56 -4.27 -5.77 -16.65
CA GLU A 56 -5.50 -6.56 -16.84
C GLU A 56 -6.36 -6.72 -15.57
N GLY A 57 -6.31 -5.74 -14.66
CA GLY A 57 -7.12 -5.74 -13.44
C GLY A 57 -6.78 -6.90 -12.49
N GLU A 58 -5.71 -6.75 -11.71
CA GLU A 58 -5.22 -7.80 -10.81
C GLU A 58 -5.98 -7.81 -9.46
N PHE A 59 -6.12 -8.97 -8.85
CA PHE A 59 -6.68 -9.10 -7.50
C PHE A 59 -5.58 -9.15 -6.44
N VAL A 60 -5.79 -8.47 -5.31
CA VAL A 60 -4.93 -8.60 -4.14
C VAL A 60 -4.99 -10.06 -3.65
N PRO A 61 -3.85 -10.76 -3.51
CA PRO A 61 -3.85 -12.15 -3.06
C PRO A 61 -4.31 -12.26 -1.61
N MET A 62 -4.79 -13.44 -1.19
CA MET A 62 -5.42 -13.61 0.14
C MET A 62 -4.54 -13.27 1.35
N GLN A 63 -3.21 -13.30 1.18
CA GLN A 63 -2.25 -12.88 2.21
C GLN A 63 -1.49 -11.60 1.86
N GLY A 64 -1.83 -10.96 0.74
CA GLY A 64 -1.22 -9.70 0.31
C GLY A 64 -1.92 -8.51 0.94
N VAL A 65 -1.15 -7.48 1.25
CA VAL A 65 -1.66 -6.17 1.63
C VAL A 65 -1.04 -5.18 0.68
N TYR A 66 -1.85 -4.59 -0.20
CA TYR A 66 -1.35 -3.68 -1.23
C TYR A 66 -1.76 -2.25 -0.96
N VAL A 67 -0.94 -1.29 -1.35
CA VAL A 67 -1.22 0.14 -1.26
C VAL A 67 -1.33 0.69 -2.66
N ARG A 68 -2.47 1.27 -3.01
CA ARG A 68 -2.74 1.74 -4.38
C ARG A 68 -2.52 3.24 -4.52
N ARG A 69 -1.86 3.67 -5.59
CA ARG A 69 -1.64 5.09 -5.90
C ARG A 69 -2.97 5.84 -6.02
N SER A 70 -3.94 5.29 -6.76
CA SER A 70 -5.24 5.95 -6.93
C SER A 70 -6.02 6.13 -5.61
N LYS A 71 -5.80 5.27 -4.60
CA LYS A 71 -6.45 5.39 -3.28
C LYS A 71 -5.74 6.34 -2.32
N ASN A 72 -4.42 6.46 -2.43
CA ASN A 72 -3.59 7.19 -1.48
C ASN A 72 -3.23 8.60 -1.96
N GLY A 73 -3.38 8.89 -3.25
CA GLY A 73 -2.98 10.16 -3.85
C GLY A 73 -1.48 10.21 -4.15
N GLU A 74 -1.09 11.09 -5.07
CA GLU A 74 0.28 11.14 -5.61
C GLU A 74 1.33 11.55 -4.56
N GLU A 75 0.99 12.48 -3.67
CA GLU A 75 1.91 12.98 -2.63
C GLU A 75 2.26 11.89 -1.61
N LEU A 76 1.24 11.23 -1.05
CA LEU A 76 1.44 10.13 -0.11
C LEU A 76 2.10 8.94 -0.82
N TRP A 77 1.71 8.64 -2.05
CA TRP A 77 2.35 7.59 -2.86
C TRP A 77 3.86 7.80 -3.04
N ALA A 78 4.31 9.02 -3.34
CA ALA A 78 5.73 9.32 -3.47
C ALA A 78 6.47 9.05 -2.14
N ARG A 79 5.88 9.43 -1.01
CA ARG A 79 6.42 9.12 0.33
C ARG A 79 6.50 7.62 0.59
N LEU A 80 5.44 6.90 0.29
CA LEU A 80 5.35 5.45 0.48
C LEU A 80 6.39 4.70 -0.34
N THR A 81 6.59 5.09 -1.60
CA THR A 81 7.59 4.45 -2.48
C THR A 81 9.03 4.74 -2.02
N LEU A 82 9.31 5.94 -1.51
CA LEU A 82 10.61 6.28 -0.93
C LEU A 82 10.87 5.52 0.39
N ALA A 83 9.87 5.47 1.28
CA ALA A 83 9.91 4.72 2.54
C ALA A 83 10.12 3.22 2.27
N ALA A 84 9.36 2.65 1.35
CA ALA A 84 9.46 1.26 0.93
C ALA A 84 10.81 0.92 0.27
N SER A 85 11.43 1.88 -0.42
CA SER A 85 12.77 1.73 -0.99
C SER A 85 13.90 1.85 0.04
N GLY A 86 13.60 2.15 1.31
CA GLY A 86 14.60 2.41 2.34
C GLY A 86 15.44 3.67 2.07
N LYS A 87 14.89 4.62 1.32
CA LYS A 87 15.57 5.87 0.91
C LYS A 87 15.06 7.11 1.65
N LEU A 88 14.21 6.92 2.66
CA LEU A 88 13.64 8.00 3.47
C LEU A 88 14.51 8.31 4.69
#